data_AF-A0A132NF26-F1
#
_entry.id   AF-A0A132NF26-F1
#
_cell.length_a   1.000
_cell.length_b   1.000
_cell.length_c   1.000
_cell.angle_alpha   90.00
_cell.angle_beta   90.00
_cell.angle_gamma   90.00
#
_symmetry.space_group_name_H-M   'P 1'
#
loop_
_entity.id
_entity.type
_entity.pdbx_description
1 polymer ?
#
loop_
_entity_poly.entity_id
_entity_poly.type
_entity_poly.pdbx_seq_one_letter_code
_entity_poly.pdbx_strand_id
1 'polypeptide(L)'
;DPVARAWSAEPYREADDAVAAAWVAEQVAAHAAAGRSWAQADAHDALWPHDVIPPAGEVPEASPFLHPAFLPAALALALADRYDPALPTPYQRCKAQIVKLFPEPMRRVLPRRKQYYSTTLVAAAAQPIAAPRAVAAGLLDPDALAVETDVAVRLTAAAVEDWLAGAEAAGAQLPRPARDHSGLL
;
A
#
# COMPACT_ATOMS: atom_id res chain seq x y z
N ASP A 1 -14.82 13.22 12.02
CA ASP A 1 -13.67 12.32 12.22
C ASP A 1 -13.09 12.60 13.60
N PRO A 2 -13.16 11.69 14.59
CA PRO A 2 -12.60 11.93 15.91
C PRO A 2 -11.18 11.34 16.10
N VAL A 3 -10.52 10.83 15.04
CA VAL A 3 -9.15 10.25 15.18
C VAL A 3 -8.18 10.74 14.09
N ALA A 4 -8.49 11.84 13.40
CA ALA A 4 -7.44 12.75 12.97
C ALA A 4 -6.71 13.18 14.26
N ARG A 5 -5.44 12.78 14.42
CA ARG A 5 -4.62 13.04 15.60
C ARG A 5 -4.78 14.49 16.01
N ALA A 6 -5.11 14.75 17.28
CA ALA A 6 -5.16 16.09 17.88
C ALA A 6 -3.80 16.83 17.87
N TRP A 7 -2.81 16.33 17.12
CA TRP A 7 -1.44 16.82 17.09
C TRP A 7 -1.22 17.74 15.88
N SER A 8 -2.01 17.58 14.80
CA SER A 8 -2.07 18.48 13.62
C SER A 8 -3.13 19.58 13.76
N ALA A 9 -3.38 20.00 15.00
CA ALA A 9 -4.19 21.17 15.30
C ALA A 9 -3.37 22.45 15.07
N GLU A 10 -4.05 23.56 14.79
CA GLU A 10 -3.42 24.88 14.86
C GLU A 10 -2.76 25.04 16.24
N PRO A 11 -1.52 25.58 16.34
CA PRO A 11 -0.77 26.28 15.29
C PRO A 11 0.27 25.41 14.53
N TYR A 12 0.31 24.10 14.74
CA TYR A 12 1.40 23.25 14.24
C TYR A 12 1.19 22.74 12.81
N ARG A 13 0.00 22.97 12.23
CA ARG A 13 -0.37 22.44 10.91
C ARG A 13 0.62 22.82 9.81
N GLU A 14 1.01 24.09 9.72
CA GLU A 14 1.95 24.54 8.69
C GLU A 14 3.34 23.90 8.87
N ALA A 15 3.79 23.73 10.11
CA ALA A 15 5.05 23.06 10.43
C ALA A 15 4.98 21.56 10.11
N ASP A 16 3.88 20.90 10.45
CA ASP A 16 3.63 19.48 10.14
C ASP A 16 3.59 19.26 8.61
N ASP A 17 2.91 20.13 7.86
CA ASP A 17 2.84 20.06 6.40
C ASP A 17 4.24 20.26 5.77
N ALA A 18 5.02 21.22 6.29
CA ALA A 18 6.39 21.45 5.83
C ALA A 18 7.31 20.25 6.11
N VAL A 19 7.22 19.65 7.31
CA VAL A 19 7.98 18.46 7.69
C VAL A 19 7.57 17.26 6.83
N ALA A 20 6.27 17.05 6.62
CA ALA A 20 5.75 15.98 5.79
C ALA A 20 6.21 16.13 4.33
N ALA A 21 6.14 17.34 3.76
CA ALA A 21 6.59 17.62 2.41
C ALA A 21 8.11 17.37 2.26
N ALA A 22 8.91 17.83 3.22
CA ALA A 22 10.36 17.59 3.24
C ALA A 22 10.69 16.10 3.31
N TRP A 23 10.03 15.36 4.21
CA TRP A 23 10.21 13.91 4.35
C TRP A 23 9.84 13.15 3.07
N VAL A 24 8.70 13.47 2.43
CA VAL A 24 8.31 12.84 1.15
C VAL A 24 9.37 13.12 0.07
N ALA A 25 9.85 14.36 -0.03
CA ALA A 25 10.87 14.72 -1.01
C ALA A 25 12.19 13.95 -0.79
N GLU A 26 12.60 13.78 0.47
CA GLU A 26 13.78 13.00 0.84
C GLU A 26 13.64 11.53 0.44
N GLN A 27 12.51 10.89 0.75
CA GLN A 27 12.28 9.50 0.37
C GLN A 27 12.33 9.32 -1.15
N VAL A 28 11.61 10.17 -1.89
CA VAL A 28 11.59 10.11 -3.37
C VAL A 28 13.01 10.23 -3.93
N ALA A 29 13.81 11.19 -3.43
CA ALA A 29 15.19 11.35 -3.85
C ALA A 29 16.06 10.12 -3.53
N ALA A 30 15.90 9.53 -2.35
CA ALA A 30 16.64 8.34 -1.93
C ALA A 30 16.32 7.11 -2.80
N HIS A 31 15.05 6.86 -3.13
CA HIS A 31 14.67 5.76 -4.03
C HIS A 31 15.19 5.97 -5.46
N ALA A 32 15.12 7.20 -5.96
CA ALA A 32 15.65 7.54 -7.28
C ALA A 32 17.17 7.34 -7.35
N ALA A 33 17.92 7.80 -6.33
CA ALA A 33 19.36 7.61 -6.25
C ALA A 33 19.76 6.12 -6.17
N ALA A 34 18.94 5.30 -5.50
CA ALA A 34 19.13 3.85 -5.44
C ALA A 34 18.69 3.10 -6.72
N GLY A 35 18.18 3.80 -7.74
CA GLY A 35 17.72 3.20 -8.99
C GLY A 35 16.55 2.23 -8.83
N ARG A 36 15.75 2.38 -7.77
CA ARG A 36 14.64 1.46 -7.48
C ARG A 36 13.46 1.74 -8.40
N SER A 37 12.84 0.68 -8.92
CA SER A 37 11.50 0.78 -9.48
C SER A 37 10.46 1.05 -8.38
N TRP A 38 9.27 1.48 -8.76
CA TRP A 38 8.20 1.75 -7.80
C TRP A 38 7.85 0.52 -6.96
N ALA A 39 7.74 -0.66 -7.58
CA ALA A 39 7.48 -1.92 -6.87
C ALA A 39 8.60 -2.26 -5.87
N GLN A 40 9.85 -1.90 -6.17
CA GLN A 40 10.97 -2.10 -5.26
C GLN A 40 10.98 -1.06 -4.12
N ALA A 41 10.59 0.18 -4.39
CA ALA A 41 10.44 1.22 -3.38
C ALA A 41 9.31 0.88 -2.40
N ASP A 42 8.12 0.52 -2.89
CA ASP A 42 6.99 0.08 -2.06
C ASP A 42 7.36 -1.15 -1.21
N ALA A 43 8.01 -2.15 -1.81
CA ALA A 43 8.48 -3.31 -1.06
C ALA A 43 9.50 -2.92 0.04
N HIS A 44 10.37 -1.95 -0.22
CA HIS A 44 11.33 -1.44 0.77
C HIS A 44 10.60 -0.71 1.92
N ASP A 45 9.75 0.26 1.60
CA ASP A 45 9.12 1.11 2.63
C ASP A 45 8.10 0.36 3.46
N ALA A 46 7.47 -0.68 2.90
CA ALA A 46 6.62 -1.59 3.66
C ALA A 46 7.37 -2.39 4.75
N LEU A 47 8.71 -2.49 4.65
CA LEU A 47 9.56 -3.32 5.52
C LEU A 47 10.36 -2.53 6.55
N TRP A 48 10.78 -1.31 6.24
CA TRP A 48 11.59 -0.50 7.16
C TRP A 48 10.71 0.30 8.12
N PRO A 49 10.79 0.06 9.45
CA PRO A 49 10.22 1.01 10.40
C PRO A 49 11.00 2.32 10.27
N HIS A 50 10.30 3.39 9.90
CA HIS A 50 10.89 4.68 9.55
C HIS A 50 11.50 5.46 10.72
N ASP A 51 11.43 4.93 11.95
CA ASP A 51 11.95 5.61 13.13
C ASP A 51 13.08 4.79 13.80
N VAL A 52 14.22 5.45 14.03
CA VAL A 52 15.22 4.98 14.99
C VAL A 52 14.62 5.19 16.37
N ILE A 53 14.07 4.12 16.96
CA ILE A 53 13.58 4.14 18.33
C ILE A 53 14.82 4.14 19.24
N PRO A 54 15.04 5.18 20.06
CA PRO A 54 16.14 5.17 21.01
C PRO A 54 15.93 4.04 22.01
N PRO A 55 16.99 3.31 22.42
CA PRO A 55 16.85 2.21 23.36
C PRO A 55 16.15 2.67 24.65
N ALA A 56 15.04 2.04 25.01
CA ALA A 56 14.29 2.35 26.22
C ALA A 56 14.85 1.64 27.48
N GLY A 57 15.89 0.82 27.34
CA GLY A 57 16.51 0.10 28.46
C GLY A 57 17.71 -0.75 28.06
N GLU A 58 18.12 -1.66 28.95
CA GLU A 58 19.28 -2.54 28.77
C GLU A 58 19.03 -3.72 27.81
N VAL A 59 17.76 -3.97 27.46
CA VAL A 59 17.40 -5.00 26.50
C VAL A 59 17.69 -4.48 25.10
N PRO A 60 18.52 -5.18 24.30
CA PRO A 60 18.75 -4.80 22.91
C PRO A 60 17.42 -4.76 22.14
N GLU A 61 17.03 -3.58 21.68
CA GLU A 61 15.90 -3.43 20.78
C GLU A 61 16.32 -3.88 19.39
N ALA A 62 15.72 -4.98 18.93
CA ALA A 62 15.90 -5.47 17.58
C ALA A 62 14.54 -5.68 16.93
N SER A 63 14.35 -5.12 15.74
CA SER A 63 13.16 -5.41 14.95
C SER A 63 13.31 -6.79 14.30
N PRO A 64 12.42 -7.76 14.57
CA PRO A 64 12.46 -9.05 13.89
C PRO A 64 12.27 -8.92 12.37
N PHE A 65 11.70 -7.81 11.89
CA PHE A 65 11.51 -7.50 10.48
C PHE A 65 12.79 -7.01 9.78
N LEU A 66 13.78 -6.56 10.55
CA LEU A 66 15.11 -6.19 10.03
C LEU A 66 16.13 -7.33 10.17
N HIS A 67 15.68 -8.53 10.56
CA HIS A 67 16.57 -9.67 10.70
C HIS A 67 17.20 -10.04 9.33
N PRO A 68 18.52 -10.28 9.25
CA PRO A 68 19.21 -10.53 7.98
C PRO A 68 18.69 -11.71 7.16
N ALA A 69 18.08 -12.70 7.81
CA ALA A 69 17.43 -13.82 7.11
C ALA A 69 15.99 -13.52 6.67
N PHE A 70 15.29 -12.64 7.39
CA PHE A 70 13.89 -12.31 7.10
C PHE A 70 13.78 -11.31 5.95
N LEU A 71 14.57 -10.25 6.00
CA LEU A 71 14.45 -9.12 5.08
C LEU A 71 14.64 -9.53 3.59
N PRO A 72 15.68 -10.29 3.20
CA PRO A 72 15.80 -10.76 1.82
C PRO A 72 14.65 -11.67 1.40
N ALA A 73 14.17 -12.54 2.29
CA ALA A 73 13.05 -13.44 2.00
C ALA A 73 11.74 -12.66 1.80
N ALA A 74 11.50 -11.63 2.61
CA ALA A 74 10.33 -10.77 2.48
C ALA A 74 10.37 -9.93 1.20
N LEU A 75 11.55 -9.39 0.83
CA LEU A 75 11.72 -8.65 -0.43
C LEU A 75 11.61 -9.54 -1.68
N ALA A 76 12.02 -10.80 -1.59
CA ALA A 76 11.92 -11.76 -2.69
C ALA A 76 10.48 -12.25 -2.96
N LEU A 77 9.55 -11.99 -2.03
CA LEU A 77 8.15 -12.40 -2.18
C LEU A 77 7.45 -11.56 -3.26
N ALA A 78 6.93 -12.25 -4.29
CA ALA A 78 6.17 -11.62 -5.35
C ALA A 78 4.94 -10.89 -4.81
N LEU A 79 4.64 -9.72 -5.37
CA LEU A 79 3.50 -8.90 -4.92
C LEU A 79 2.17 -9.66 -5.03
N ALA A 80 1.99 -10.45 -6.10
CA ALA A 80 0.79 -11.26 -6.30
C ALA A 80 0.55 -12.26 -5.16
N ASP A 81 1.61 -12.80 -4.56
CA ASP A 81 1.52 -13.77 -3.46
C ASP A 81 1.15 -13.11 -2.12
N ARG A 82 1.23 -11.77 -2.02
CA ARG A 82 0.85 -11.03 -0.80
C ARG A 82 -0.66 -10.94 -0.63
N TYR A 83 -1.42 -11.19 -1.69
CA TYR A 83 -2.87 -11.18 -1.73
C TYR A 83 -3.44 -12.57 -2.04
N ASP A 84 -4.52 -12.97 -1.37
CA ASP A 84 -5.22 -14.22 -1.66
C ASP A 84 -6.73 -14.00 -1.62
N PRO A 85 -7.44 -13.99 -2.77
CA PRO A 85 -8.87 -13.72 -2.84
C PRO A 85 -9.73 -14.82 -2.18
N ALA A 86 -9.19 -16.03 -1.99
CA ALA A 86 -9.92 -17.14 -1.37
C ALA A 86 -10.10 -16.96 0.14
N LEU A 87 -9.36 -16.04 0.77
CA LEU A 87 -9.50 -15.77 2.20
C LEU A 87 -10.80 -15.01 2.50
N PRO A 88 -11.42 -15.27 3.66
CA PRO A 88 -12.83 -14.93 3.90
C PRO A 88 -13.08 -13.43 4.15
N THR A 89 -12.06 -12.65 4.49
CA THR A 89 -12.24 -11.21 4.76
C THR A 89 -11.17 -10.37 4.07
N PRO A 90 -11.48 -9.14 3.63
CA PRO A 90 -10.50 -8.25 2.99
C PRO A 90 -9.22 -8.08 3.82
N TYR A 91 -9.37 -7.96 5.14
CA TYR A 91 -8.24 -7.87 6.07
C TYR A 91 -7.30 -9.08 6.02
N GLN A 92 -7.86 -10.29 5.83
CA GLN A 92 -7.08 -11.52 5.73
C GLN A 92 -6.49 -11.70 4.34
N ARG A 93 -7.21 -11.31 3.27
CA ARG A 93 -6.73 -11.37 1.88
C ARG A 93 -5.39 -10.64 1.71
N CYS A 94 -5.27 -9.43 2.24
CA CYS A 94 -4.02 -8.64 2.23
C CYS A 94 -2.92 -9.16 3.17
N LYS A 95 -3.19 -10.22 3.94
CA LYS A 95 -2.26 -10.84 4.89
C LYS A 95 -2.05 -12.31 4.57
N ALA A 96 -2.17 -12.68 3.30
CA ALA A 96 -2.18 -14.07 2.85
C ALA A 96 -1.01 -14.89 3.40
N GLN A 97 0.21 -14.35 3.30
CA GLN A 97 1.40 -15.05 3.81
C GLN A 97 1.39 -15.24 5.31
N ILE A 98 0.87 -14.27 6.08
CA ILE A 98 0.75 -14.41 7.54
C ILE A 98 -0.30 -15.46 7.88
N VAL A 99 -1.45 -15.48 7.18
CA VAL A 99 -2.48 -16.49 7.41
C VAL A 99 -1.97 -17.91 7.13
N LYS A 100 -1.11 -18.07 6.11
CA LYS A 100 -0.47 -19.35 5.77
C LYS A 100 0.43 -19.91 6.86
N LEU A 101 1.01 -19.06 7.72
CA LEU A 101 1.84 -19.49 8.87
C LEU A 101 1.03 -20.21 9.95
N PHE A 102 -0.30 -20.06 9.97
CA PHE A 102 -1.15 -20.71 10.95
C PHE A 102 -1.69 -22.06 10.44
N PRO A 103 -1.75 -23.10 11.30
CA PRO A 103 -2.45 -24.34 11.00
C PRO A 103 -3.91 -24.10 10.62
N GLU A 104 -4.46 -24.92 9.72
CA GLU A 104 -5.84 -24.83 9.22
C GLU A 104 -6.90 -24.59 10.33
N PRO A 105 -6.86 -25.31 11.48
CA PRO A 105 -7.86 -25.10 12.54
C PRO A 105 -7.79 -23.69 13.18
N MET A 106 -6.60 -23.09 13.24
CA MET A 106 -6.37 -21.79 13.86
C MET A 106 -6.79 -20.63 12.95
N ARG A 107 -6.81 -20.82 11.63
CA ARG A 107 -7.20 -19.78 10.66
C ARG A 107 -8.62 -19.25 10.92
N ARG A 108 -9.51 -20.10 11.43
CA ARG A 108 -10.92 -19.77 11.72
C ARG A 108 -11.10 -18.75 12.86
N VAL A 109 -10.15 -18.70 13.79
CA VAL A 109 -10.19 -17.78 14.95
C VAL A 109 -9.34 -16.54 14.74
N LEU A 110 -8.66 -16.41 13.58
CA LEU A 110 -7.89 -15.21 13.28
C LEU A 110 -8.79 -13.98 13.22
N PRO A 111 -8.26 -12.81 13.61
CA PRO A 111 -8.98 -11.55 13.47
C PRO A 111 -9.48 -11.35 12.05
N ARG A 112 -10.75 -10.99 11.93
CA ARG A 112 -11.44 -10.78 10.65
C ARG A 112 -11.35 -9.35 10.13
N ARG A 113 -10.96 -8.41 10.99
CA ARG A 113 -10.84 -6.98 10.70
C ARG A 113 -9.71 -6.36 11.51
N LYS A 114 -9.12 -5.29 10.99
CA LYS A 114 -8.28 -4.38 11.77
C LYS A 114 -9.17 -3.71 12.83
N GLN A 115 -8.71 -3.67 14.09
CA GLN A 115 -9.51 -3.13 15.20
C GLN A 115 -9.58 -1.59 15.22
N TYR A 116 -8.70 -0.93 14.48
CA TYR A 116 -8.65 0.51 14.35
C TYR A 116 -8.87 0.89 12.87
N TYR A 117 -9.65 1.95 12.60
CA TYR A 117 -9.91 2.56 11.28
C TYR A 117 -10.97 1.92 10.35
N SER A 118 -11.91 1.10 10.84
CA SER A 118 -12.85 0.40 9.94
C SER A 118 -13.93 1.28 9.30
N THR A 119 -14.40 2.34 9.95
CA THR A 119 -15.56 3.12 9.45
C THR A 119 -15.21 4.05 8.29
N THR A 120 -14.09 4.76 8.38
CA THR A 120 -13.63 5.69 7.33
C THR A 120 -13.29 4.94 6.04
N LEU A 121 -12.63 3.78 6.13
CA LEU A 121 -12.27 2.97 4.98
C LEU A 121 -13.51 2.39 4.27
N VAL A 122 -14.52 1.97 5.03
CA VAL A 122 -15.79 1.48 4.47
C VAL A 122 -16.54 2.60 3.74
N ALA A 123 -16.55 3.82 4.29
CA ALA A 123 -17.18 4.96 3.63
C ALA A 123 -16.47 5.36 2.33
N ALA A 124 -15.13 5.37 2.33
CA ALA A 124 -14.34 5.66 1.13
C ALA A 124 -14.56 4.60 0.03
N ALA A 125 -14.60 3.31 0.40
CA ALA A 125 -14.80 2.22 -0.55
C ALA A 125 -16.24 2.08 -1.06
N ALA A 126 -17.21 2.78 -0.47
CA ALA A 126 -18.59 2.78 -0.96
C ALA A 126 -18.76 3.64 -2.24
N GLN A 127 -17.83 4.55 -2.52
CA GLN A 127 -17.89 5.41 -3.71
C GLN A 127 -17.61 4.61 -4.98
N PRO A 128 -18.27 4.92 -6.11
CA PRO A 128 -17.93 4.32 -7.41
C PRO A 128 -16.44 4.48 -7.71
N ILE A 129 -15.81 3.43 -8.23
CA ILE A 129 -14.39 3.49 -8.60
C ILE A 129 -14.31 4.15 -9.98
N ALA A 130 -13.83 5.38 -10.03
CA ALA A 130 -13.47 6.04 -11.27
C ALA A 130 -11.95 6.00 -11.38
N ALA A 131 -11.41 5.14 -12.25
CA ALA A 131 -9.97 5.04 -12.49
C ALA A 131 -9.61 5.17 -13.99
N PRO A 132 -10.06 6.24 -14.68
CA PRO A 132 -9.88 6.38 -16.12
C PRO A 132 -8.41 6.43 -16.55
N ARG A 133 -7.50 7.02 -15.77
CA ARG A 133 -6.06 7.05 -16.10
C ARG A 133 -5.43 5.68 -15.93
N ALA A 134 -5.77 4.97 -14.85
CA ALA A 134 -5.24 3.64 -14.61
C ALA A 134 -5.69 2.65 -15.71
N VAL A 135 -6.95 2.73 -16.13
CA VAL A 135 -7.47 1.97 -17.29
C VAL A 135 -6.75 2.41 -18.58
N ALA A 136 -6.65 3.72 -18.82
CA ALA A 136 -5.98 4.25 -20.01
C ALA A 136 -4.49 3.90 -20.08
N ALA A 137 -3.82 3.70 -18.94
CA ALA A 137 -2.43 3.27 -18.87
C ALA A 137 -2.25 1.73 -19.02
N GLY A 138 -3.36 0.98 -19.15
CA GLY A 138 -3.34 -0.49 -19.23
C GLY A 138 -3.03 -1.17 -17.89
N LEU A 139 -3.17 -0.44 -16.76
CA LEU A 139 -2.91 -0.98 -15.43
C LEU A 139 -4.13 -1.70 -14.85
N LEU A 140 -5.34 -1.31 -15.24
CA LEU A 140 -6.59 -1.91 -14.78
C LEU A 140 -7.48 -2.30 -15.96
N ASP A 141 -8.13 -3.46 -15.83
CA ASP A 141 -9.18 -3.90 -16.72
C ASP A 141 -10.50 -3.19 -16.34
N PRO A 142 -11.14 -2.45 -17.28
CA PRO A 142 -12.35 -1.69 -16.98
C PRO A 142 -13.56 -2.56 -16.67
N ASP A 143 -13.67 -3.74 -17.28
CA ASP A 143 -14.79 -4.65 -17.08
C ASP A 143 -14.67 -5.35 -15.72
N ALA A 144 -13.46 -5.76 -15.34
CA ALA A 144 -13.18 -6.28 -14.01
C ALA A 144 -13.44 -5.23 -12.93
N LEU A 145 -13.02 -3.98 -13.17
CA LEU A 145 -13.22 -2.89 -12.22
C LEU A 145 -14.70 -2.55 -11.98
N ALA A 146 -15.53 -2.65 -13.03
CA ALA A 146 -16.96 -2.33 -12.96
C ALA A 146 -17.75 -3.26 -12.01
N VAL A 147 -17.29 -4.51 -11.83
CA VAL A 147 -17.94 -5.51 -10.97
C VAL A 147 -17.20 -5.75 -9.65
N GLU A 148 -16.08 -5.06 -9.41
CA GLU A 148 -15.26 -5.27 -8.22
C GLU A 148 -15.98 -4.78 -6.96
N THR A 149 -15.98 -5.63 -5.93
CA THR A 149 -16.64 -5.38 -4.65
C THR A 149 -15.69 -5.44 -3.46
N ASP A 150 -14.48 -5.97 -3.63
CA ASP A 150 -13.48 -6.04 -2.59
C ASP A 150 -12.95 -4.65 -2.23
N VAL A 151 -13.27 -4.21 -1.01
CA VAL A 151 -12.88 -2.91 -0.47
C VAL A 151 -11.38 -2.60 -0.64
N ALA A 152 -10.49 -3.57 -0.46
CA ALA A 152 -9.05 -3.33 -0.58
C ALA A 152 -8.65 -3.07 -2.04
N VAL A 153 -9.19 -3.84 -2.99
CA VAL A 153 -8.97 -3.63 -4.42
C VAL A 153 -9.50 -2.25 -4.84
N ARG A 154 -10.71 -1.89 -4.41
CA ARG A 154 -11.35 -0.60 -4.73
C ARG A 154 -10.53 0.59 -4.24
N LEU A 155 -10.06 0.54 -2.99
CA LEU A 155 -9.21 1.60 -2.42
C LEU A 155 -7.87 1.70 -3.13
N THR A 156 -7.28 0.56 -3.52
CA THR A 156 -6.03 0.54 -4.27
C THR A 156 -6.20 1.15 -5.66
N ALA A 157 -7.27 0.80 -6.37
CA ALA A 157 -7.58 1.39 -7.67
C ALA A 157 -7.76 2.91 -7.61
N ALA A 158 -8.47 3.41 -6.60
CA ALA A 158 -8.63 4.85 -6.36
C ALA A 158 -7.28 5.54 -6.06
N ALA A 159 -6.45 4.94 -5.20
CA ALA A 159 -5.13 5.48 -4.87
C ALA A 159 -4.20 5.53 -6.09
N VAL A 160 -4.24 4.51 -6.96
CA VAL A 160 -3.48 4.49 -8.22
C VAL A 160 -3.98 5.61 -9.15
N GLU A 161 -5.29 5.81 -9.28
CA GLU A 161 -5.84 6.90 -10.09
C GLU A 161 -5.39 8.27 -9.59
N ASP A 162 -5.51 8.54 -8.29
CA ASP A 162 -5.11 9.81 -7.67
C ASP A 162 -3.62 10.07 -7.88
N TRP A 163 -2.79 9.03 -7.75
CA TRP A 163 -1.36 9.12 -7.99
C TRP A 163 -1.04 9.45 -9.45
N LEU A 164 -1.67 8.77 -10.41
CA LEU A 164 -1.49 9.05 -11.84
C LEU A 164 -1.92 10.47 -12.19
N ALA A 165 -3.04 10.94 -11.64
CA ALA A 165 -3.50 12.32 -11.81
C ALA A 165 -2.49 13.34 -11.27
N GLY A 166 -1.93 13.08 -10.08
CA GLY A 166 -0.87 13.90 -9.51
C GLY A 166 0.42 13.90 -10.35
N ALA A 167 0.82 12.75 -10.89
CA ALA A 167 1.99 12.63 -11.74
C ALA A 167 1.84 13.44 -13.04
N GLU A 168 0.68 13.38 -13.71
CA GLU A 168 0.39 14.21 -14.89
C GLU A 168 0.43 15.70 -14.56
N ALA A 169 -0.16 16.11 -13.42
CA ALA A 169 -0.13 17.50 -12.97
C ALA A 169 1.30 18.02 -12.72
N ALA A 170 2.21 17.13 -12.33
CA ALA A 170 3.65 17.42 -12.19
C ALA A 170 4.44 17.34 -13.51
N GLY A 171 3.78 17.08 -14.64
CA GLY A 171 4.38 17.04 -15.97
C GLY A 171 4.87 15.66 -16.42
N ALA A 172 4.56 14.59 -15.68
CA ALA A 172 4.86 13.24 -16.13
C ALA A 172 3.97 12.85 -17.32
N GLN A 173 4.53 12.07 -18.25
CA GLN A 173 3.76 11.45 -19.34
C GLN A 173 3.43 10.02 -18.97
N LEU A 174 2.14 9.70 -18.85
CA LEU A 174 1.71 8.34 -18.59
C LEU A 174 1.93 7.44 -19.81
N PRO A 175 2.33 6.17 -19.61
CA PRO A 175 2.42 5.21 -20.69
C PRO A 175 1.04 5.08 -21.34
N ARG A 176 0.99 5.12 -22.68
CA ARG A 176 -0.17 4.63 -23.41
C ARG A 176 -0.03 3.12 -23.55
N PRO A 177 -1.13 2.35 -23.50
CA PRO A 177 -1.04 0.93 -23.71
C PRO A 177 -0.47 0.71 -25.11
N ALA A 178 0.51 -0.17 -25.24
CA ALA A 178 0.93 -0.65 -26.55
C ALA A 178 -0.32 -1.25 -27.21
N ARG A 179 -0.69 -0.75 -28.40
CA ARG A 179 -1.85 -1.25 -29.14
C ARG A 179 -1.76 -2.77 -29.26
N ASP A 180 -2.75 -3.47 -28.71
CA ASP A 180 -3.19 -4.84 -28.96
C ASP A 180 -2.11 -5.92 -29.20
N HIS A 181 -1.96 -6.81 -28.23
CA HIS A 181 -1.54 -8.21 -28.47
C HIS A 181 -2.76 -9.11 -28.79
N SER A 182 -3.73 -8.61 -29.56
CA SER A 182 -4.90 -9.35 -30.06
C SER A 182 -4.54 -10.44 -31.11
N GLY A 183 -3.33 -11.02 -31.04
CA GLY A 183 -2.73 -11.83 -32.10
C GLY A 183 -2.20 -13.20 -31.69
N LEU A 184 -2.55 -13.73 -30.51
CA LEU A 184 -2.24 -15.12 -30.16
C LEU A 184 -3.45 -15.79 -29.51
N LEU A 185 -4.27 -16.37 -30.38
CA LEU A 185 -5.14 -17.52 -30.07
C LEU A 185 -4.29 -18.75 -29.75
#